data_AF-A0A317L3G0-F1
#
_entry.id   AF-A0A317L3G0-F1
#
_cell.length_a   1.000
_cell.length_b   1.000
_cell.length_c   1.000
_cell.angle_alpha   90.00
_cell.angle_beta   90.00
_cell.angle_gamma   90.00
#
_symmetry.space_group_name_H-M   'P 1'
#
loop_
_entity.id
_entity.type
_entity.pdbx_description
1 polymer ?
#
loop_
_entity_poly.entity_id
_entity_poly.type
_entity_poly.pdbx_seq_one_letter_code
_entity_poly.pdbx_strand_id
1 'polypeptide(L)' 'MKNLGIVFIFSGILLMGLSGLEKVLIFLSIDGNVHQIQAVKDLTPPYIWSITNFTFGFGLISFMLGLAIFFNKHIIPNAK' A
#
# COMPACT_ATOMS: atom_id res chain seq x y z
N MET A 1 -3.39 23.42 3.61
CA MET A 1 -3.59 21.96 3.47
C MET A 1 -2.33 21.17 3.06
N LYS A 2 -1.14 21.79 2.92
CA LYS A 2 0.08 21.06 2.52
C LYS A 2 0.52 19.99 3.55
N ASN A 3 0.39 20.28 4.85
CA ASN A 3 0.72 19.31 5.90
C ASN A 3 -0.16 18.06 5.84
N LEU A 4 -1.45 18.21 5.53
CA LEU A 4 -2.35 17.07 5.30
C LEU A 4 -1.91 16.24 4.08
N GLY A 5 -1.54 16.89 2.96
CA GLY A 5 -1.01 16.19 1.79
C GLY A 5 0.24 15.36 2.10
N ILE A 6 1.18 15.92 2.87
CA ILE A 6 2.39 15.22 3.32
C ILE A 6 2.06 13.99 4.19
N VAL A 7 1.10 14.12 5.11
CA VAL A 7 0.65 13.00 5.95
C VAL A 7 0.08 11.86 5.11
N PHE A 8 -0.74 12.18 4.09
CA PHE A 8 -1.28 11.19 3.16
C PHE A 8 -0.21 10.53 2.29
N ILE A 9 0.78 11.29 1.84
CA ILE A 9 1.94 10.76 1.10
C ILE A 9 2.72 9.76 1.97
N PHE A 10 3.06 10.16 3.19
CA PHE A 10 3.88 9.33 4.07
C PHE A 10 3.14 8.07 4.53
N SER A 11 1.86 8.21 4.91
CA SER A 11 1.02 7.05 5.25
C SER A 11 0.82 6.10 4.07
N GLY A 12 0.64 6.61 2.86
CA GLY A 12 0.56 5.79 1.65
C GLY A 12 1.83 4.96 1.40
N ILE A 13 3.02 5.58 1.55
CA ILE A 13 4.30 4.87 1.46
C ILE A 13 4.42 3.78 2.52
N LEU A 14 4.08 4.10 3.78
CA LEU A 14 4.11 3.12 4.86
C LEU A 14 3.18 1.94 4.61
N LEU A 15 1.95 2.18 4.14
CA LEU A 15 0.98 1.13 3.83
C LEU A 15 1.45 0.24 2.68
N MET A 16 2.02 0.83 1.62
CA MET A 16 2.63 0.05 0.54
C MET A 16 3.79 -0.81 1.05
N GLY A 17 4.66 -0.28 1.91
CA GLY A 17 5.73 -1.04 2.55
C GLY A 17 5.21 -2.15 3.46
N LEU A 18 4.16 -1.88 4.25
CA LEU A 18 3.49 -2.84 5.12
C LEU A 18 2.97 -4.05 4.31
N SER A 19 2.39 -3.80 3.13
CA SER A 19 1.92 -4.90 2.26
C SER A 19 3.04 -5.85 1.82
N GLY A 20 4.27 -5.34 1.66
CA GLY A 20 5.44 -6.14 1.36
C GLY A 20 5.85 -6.99 2.58
N LEU A 21 5.86 -6.37 3.76
CA LEU A 21 6.13 -7.07 5.02
C LEU A 21 5.10 -8.17 5.31
N GLU A 22 3.82 -7.92 5.04
CA GLU A 22 2.77 -8.94 5.19
C GLU A 22 3.04 -10.15 4.28
N LYS A 23 3.48 -9.93 3.04
CA LYS A 23 3.86 -11.03 2.12
C LYS A 23 5.09 -11.79 2.58
N VAL A 24 6.05 -11.12 3.22
CA VAL A 24 7.21 -11.78 3.84
C VAL A 24 6.76 -12.64 5.03
N LEU A 25 5.85 -12.15 5.86
CA LEU A 25 5.30 -12.92 6.98
C LEU A 25 4.53 -14.16 6.50
N ILE A 26 3.74 -14.03 5.43
CA ILE A 26 3.07 -15.17 4.78
C ILE A 26 4.10 -16.20 4.33
N PHE A 27 5.15 -15.76 3.64
CA PHE A 27 6.23 -16.65 3.20
C PHE A 27 6.89 -17.39 4.36
N LEU A 28 7.21 -16.69 5.45
CA LEU A 28 7.81 -17.28 6.65
C LEU A 28 6.87 -18.23 7.41
N SER A 29 5.55 -18.03 7.29
CA SER A 29 4.55 -18.89 7.94
C SER A 29 4.35 -20.24 7.25
N ILE A 30 4.81 -20.37 6.00
CA ILE A 30 4.73 -21.62 5.25
C ILE A 30 5.95 -22.46 5.62
N ASP A 31 5.74 -23.43 6.49
CA ASP A 31 6.78 -24.36 6.91
C ASP A 31 7.04 -25.38 5.78
N GLY A 32 7.98 -25.06 4.90
CA GLY A 32 8.32 -25.88 3.75
C GLY A 32 9.36 -25.22 2.84
N ASN A 33 10.17 -26.05 2.17
CA ASN A 33 11.23 -25.61 1.26
C ASN A 33 10.63 -25.11 -0.08
N VAL A 34 9.71 -24.15 -0.01
CA VAL A 34 8.91 -23.67 -1.13
C VAL A 34 9.65 -22.53 -1.80
N HIS A 35 10.37 -22.83 -2.87
CA HIS A 35 11.13 -21.82 -3.64
C HIS A 35 10.30 -21.15 -4.74
N GLN A 36 9.03 -21.55 -4.92
CA GLN A 36 8.16 -21.05 -5.96
C GLN A 36 7.03 -20.20 -5.37
N ILE A 37 6.91 -18.97 -5.86
CA ILE A 37 5.84 -18.02 -5.48
C ILE A 37 4.44 -18.56 -5.74
N GLN A 38 4.30 -19.45 -6.73
CA GLN A 38 3.01 -20.06 -7.06
C GLN A 38 2.55 -21.00 -5.94
N ALA A 39 3.45 -21.84 -5.43
CA ALA A 39 3.17 -22.72 -4.30
C ALA A 39 2.88 -21.93 -3.01
N VAL A 40 3.52 -20.78 -2.80
CA VAL A 40 3.18 -19.86 -1.69
C VAL A 40 1.74 -19.35 -1.81
N LYS A 41 1.31 -18.96 -3.01
CA LYS A 41 -0.07 -18.53 -3.26
C LYS A 41 -1.09 -19.65 -3.10
N ASP A 42 -0.76 -20.86 -3.55
CA ASP A 42 -1.67 -22.00 -3.52
C ASP A 42 -1.85 -22.53 -2.08
N LEU A 43 -0.82 -22.44 -1.25
CA LEU A 43 -0.85 -22.81 0.18
C LEU A 43 -1.45 -21.72 1.07
N THR A 44 -1.45 -20.46 0.61
CA THR A 44 -2.00 -19.34 1.38
C THR A 44 -3.49 -19.20 1.10
N PRO A 45 -4.35 -19.17 2.14
CA PRO A 45 -5.77 -18.91 1.95
C PRO A 45 -6.00 -17.60 1.16
N PRO A 46 -6.90 -17.60 0.17
CA PRO A 46 -7.07 -16.47 -0.74
C PRO A 46 -7.47 -15.17 -0.02
N TYR A 47 -8.12 -15.25 1.14
CA TYR A 47 -8.43 -14.08 1.96
C TYR A 47 -7.18 -13.39 2.52
N ILE A 48 -6.16 -14.14 2.95
CA ILE A 48 -4.90 -13.58 3.46
C ILE A 48 -4.13 -12.91 2.33
N TRP A 49 -4.03 -13.58 1.19
CA TRP A 49 -3.36 -13.01 0.01
C TRP A 49 -4.09 -11.74 -0.48
N SER A 50 -5.43 -11.73 -0.44
CA SER A 50 -6.23 -10.58 -0.81
C SER A 50 -6.03 -9.39 0.13
N ILE A 51 -5.91 -9.61 1.44
CA ILE A 51 -5.68 -8.54 2.43
C ILE A 51 -4.42 -7.76 2.06
N THR A 52 -3.31 -8.44 1.80
CA THR A 52 -2.06 -7.75 1.44
C THR A 52 -2.17 -6.91 0.17
N ASN A 53 -2.93 -7.37 -0.83
CA ASN A 53 -3.18 -6.59 -2.04
C ASN A 53 -4.11 -5.41 -1.78
N PHE A 54 -5.08 -5.54 -0.88
CA PHE A 54 -5.91 -4.42 -0.43
C PHE A 54 -5.09 -3.37 0.32
N THR A 55 -4.21 -3.79 1.25
CA THR A 55 -3.30 -2.88 1.97
C THR A 55 -2.43 -2.10 0.99
N PHE A 56 -1.88 -2.76 -0.02
CA PHE A 56 -1.11 -2.12 -1.09
C PHE A 56 -1.96 -1.11 -1.89
N GLY A 57 -3.14 -1.52 -2.34
CA GLY A 57 -4.04 -0.67 -3.13
C GLY A 57 -4.51 0.55 -2.34
N PHE A 58 -4.86 0.38 -1.07
CA PHE A 58 -5.23 1.47 -0.17
C PHE A 58 -4.06 2.44 0.07
N GLY A 59 -2.84 1.91 0.23
CA GLY A 59 -1.62 2.72 0.30
C GLY A 59 -1.38 3.53 -0.97
N LEU A 60 -1.55 2.92 -2.14
CA LEU A 60 -1.41 3.59 -3.43
C LEU A 60 -2.43 4.72 -3.62
N ILE A 61 -3.71 4.46 -3.31
CA ILE A 61 -4.78 5.48 -3.37
C ILE A 61 -4.48 6.63 -2.41
N SER A 62 -4.07 6.32 -1.18
CA SER A 62 -3.73 7.33 -0.16
C SER A 62 -2.54 8.20 -0.59
N PHE A 63 -1.52 7.59 -1.20
CA PHE A 63 -0.38 8.31 -1.77
C PHE A 63 -0.81 9.24 -2.92
N MET A 64 -1.65 8.76 -3.85
CA MET A 64 -2.18 9.56 -4.95
C MET A 64 -3.03 10.74 -4.46
N LEU A 65 -3.90 10.52 -3.47
CA LEU A 65 -4.68 11.58 -2.83
C LEU A 65 -3.79 12.61 -2.14
N GLY A 66 -2.74 12.15 -1.45
CA GLY A 66 -1.76 13.02 -0.81
C GLY A 66 -1.04 13.93 -1.80
N LEU A 67 -0.61 13.38 -2.95
CA LEU A 67 -0.03 14.16 -4.05
C LEU A 67 -1.03 15.17 -4.60
N ALA A 68 -2.27 14.75 -4.88
CA ALA A 68 -3.31 15.65 -5.38
C ALA A 68 -3.54 16.84 -4.43
N ILE A 69 -3.65 16.59 -3.11
CA ILE A 69 -3.84 17.64 -2.10
C ILE A 69 -2.60 18.54 -1.98
N PHE A 70 -1.40 17.97 -2.08
CA PHE A 70 -0.15 18.72 -1.99
C PHE A 70 0.01 19.71 -3.15
N PHE A 71 -0.35 19.29 -4.37
CA PHE A 71 -0.29 20.11 -5.58
C PHE A 71 -1.53 20.97 -5.84
N ASN A 72 -2.64 20.77 -5.12
CA ASN A 72 -3.89 21.49 -5.34
C ASN A 72 -3.76 23.04 -5.22
N LYS A 73 -2.74 23.54 -4.51
CA LYS A 73 -2.47 25.00 -4.44
C LYS A 73 -2.04 25.62 -5.79
N HIS A 74 -1.64 24.81 -6.78
CA HIS A 74 -1.37 25.26 -8.14
C HIS A 74 -2.58 25.18 -9.09
N ILE A 75 -3.65 24.46 -8.72
CA ILE A 75 -4.78 24.16 -9.62
C ILE A 75 -5.98 25.07 -9.34
N ILE A 76 -6.12 25.59 -8.11
CA ILE A 76 -7.13 26.61 -7.79
C ILE A 76 -6.44 27.98 -7.87
N PRO A 77 -6.48 28.70 -9.01
CA PRO A 77 -6.07 30.10 -9.02
C PRO A 77 -6.94 30.83 -8.00
N ASN A 78 -6.32 31.72 -7.21
CA ASN A 78 -7.00 32.64 -6.30
C ASN A 78 -8.32 33.13 -6.92
N ALA A 79 -9.44 32.52 -6.51
CA ALA A 79 -10.72 33.18 -6.61
C ALA A 79 -10.66 34.28 -5.56
N LYS A 80 -10.42 35.50 -6.05
CA LYS A 80 -10.54 36.74 -5.28
C LYS A 80 -11.86 36.78 -4.52
#